data_AF-A0A813HM79-F1
#
_entry.id   AF-A0A813HM79-F1
#
_cell.length_a   1.000
_cell.length_b   1.000
_cell.length_c   1.000
_cell.angle_alpha   90.00
_cell.angle_beta   90.00
_cell.angle_gamma   90.00
#
_symmetry.space_group_name_H-M   'P 1'
#
loop_
_entity.id
_entity.type
_entity.pdbx_description
1 polymer ?
#
loop_
_entity_poly.entity_id
_entity_poly.type
_entity_poly.pdbx_seq_one_letter_code
_entity_poly.pdbx_strand_id
1 'polypeptide(L)'
;MTQFVLIAALGAIASVSAAGPDAVNLGTAGTYAILSKAGISSVPASAITGHIGVSPIAATAITGFSLTADSTNTFATSTQVTGEVRAADYAVPTPSDLTTAVGDMEIAYTDAAGRQPVDDDKRDLGSGDLGGKTLKPGLYNFNSSVTIPTAGCTISGNDIPIGSLLPPDRWIFQITGDLIMAANTFVTLEGGAKASNIVWQVAGFAEVRAGAHLEGILLVKTGAHFLTGASLNGRILAQTAVTLQSTTVTQPSDGRLLAQTADILA
;
A
#
# COMPACT_ATOMS: atom_id res chain seq x y z
N MET A 1 50.25 -35.29 -31.13
CA MET A 1 49.75 -34.83 -29.81
C MET A 1 49.17 -33.45 -30.03
N THR A 2 47.85 -33.35 -30.17
CA THR A 2 47.18 -32.07 -30.47
C THR A 2 46.44 -31.66 -29.20
N GLN A 3 46.90 -30.59 -28.58
CA GLN A 3 46.47 -30.12 -27.27
C GLN A 3 45.15 -29.33 -27.42
N PHE A 4 44.08 -29.82 -26.80
CA PHE A 4 42.83 -29.08 -26.64
C PHE A 4 43.01 -28.04 -25.53
N VAL A 5 42.85 -26.76 -25.86
CA VAL A 5 42.77 -25.67 -24.88
C VAL A 5 41.31 -25.45 -24.53
N LEU A 6 40.94 -25.76 -23.28
CA LEU A 6 39.61 -25.45 -22.74
C LEU A 6 39.64 -24.00 -22.21
N ILE A 7 38.94 -23.08 -22.86
CA ILE A 7 38.74 -21.72 -22.33
C ILE A 7 37.53 -21.79 -21.39
N ALA A 8 37.79 -21.75 -20.07
CA ALA A 8 36.74 -21.54 -19.08
C ALA A 8 36.43 -20.03 -19.02
N ALA A 9 35.32 -19.61 -19.63
CA ALA A 9 34.76 -18.28 -19.41
C ALA A 9 34.13 -18.24 -18.02
N LEU A 10 34.83 -17.66 -17.05
CA LEU A 10 34.27 -17.37 -15.72
C LEU A 10 33.38 -16.12 -15.85
N GLY A 11 32.12 -16.31 -16.23
CA GLY A 11 31.13 -15.23 -16.21
C GLY A 11 30.93 -14.75 -14.77
N ALA A 12 31.14 -13.46 -14.51
CA ALA A 12 30.80 -12.85 -13.23
C ALA A 12 29.29 -13.03 -12.99
N ILE A 13 28.94 -13.89 -12.04
CA ILE A 13 27.55 -14.02 -11.59
C ILE A 13 27.29 -12.78 -10.75
N ALA A 14 26.65 -11.76 -11.33
CA ALA A 14 26.18 -10.61 -10.57
C ALA A 14 25.25 -11.14 -9.49
N SER A 15 25.66 -11.01 -8.22
CA SER A 15 24.84 -11.38 -7.09
C SER A 15 23.74 -10.33 -6.97
N VAL A 16 22.62 -10.55 -7.67
CA VAL A 16 21.39 -9.83 -7.37
C VAL A 16 21.03 -10.19 -5.93
N SER A 17 20.87 -9.18 -5.08
CA SER A 17 20.29 -9.32 -3.75
C SER A 17 19.05 -8.46 -3.70
N ALA A 18 18.06 -8.86 -2.91
CA ALA A 18 16.91 -8.00 -2.65
C ALA A 18 17.39 -6.72 -1.98
N ALA A 19 16.99 -5.57 -2.52
CA ALA A 19 17.40 -4.28 -2.01
C ALA A 19 16.28 -3.59 -1.22
N GLY A 20 16.70 -2.75 -0.29
CA GLY A 20 15.82 -1.94 0.54
C GLY A 20 15.61 -2.51 1.96
N PRO A 21 14.75 -1.86 2.74
CA PRO A 21 14.51 -2.21 4.14
C PRO A 21 13.72 -3.51 4.28
N ASP A 22 13.70 -4.07 5.50
CA ASP A 22 12.79 -5.16 5.85
C ASP A 22 11.32 -4.77 5.66
N ALA A 23 10.47 -5.76 5.38
CA ALA A 23 9.04 -5.52 5.21
C ALA A 23 8.43 -4.88 6.46
N VAL A 24 7.45 -4.01 6.25
CA VAL A 24 6.60 -3.51 7.33
C VAL A 24 5.50 -4.55 7.54
N ASN A 25 5.42 -5.11 8.75
CA ASN A 25 4.41 -6.10 9.06
C ASN A 25 3.06 -5.41 9.32
N LEU A 26 2.08 -5.64 8.44
CA LEU A 26 0.73 -5.07 8.58
C LEU A 26 -0.16 -5.86 9.54
N GLY A 27 0.26 -7.04 9.99
CA GLY A 27 -0.58 -7.94 10.79
C GLY A 27 -1.95 -8.17 10.14
N THR A 28 -3.00 -8.07 10.95
CA THR A 28 -4.39 -8.21 10.52
C THR A 28 -4.92 -6.99 9.74
N ALA A 29 -4.26 -5.82 9.84
CA ALA A 29 -4.58 -4.66 8.99
C ALA A 29 -4.36 -4.98 7.50
N GLY A 30 -3.44 -5.89 7.19
CA GLY A 30 -3.17 -6.41 5.85
C GLY A 30 -4.33 -7.20 5.23
N THR A 31 -5.45 -7.40 5.92
CA THR A 31 -6.65 -8.01 5.33
C THR A 31 -7.57 -6.97 4.67
N TYR A 32 -7.39 -5.67 4.95
CA TYR A 32 -8.26 -4.59 4.49
C TYR A 32 -7.65 -3.80 3.32
N ALA A 33 -8.47 -3.51 2.31
CA ALA A 33 -8.16 -2.51 1.30
C ALA A 33 -8.20 -1.10 1.90
N ILE A 34 -9.17 -0.85 2.79
CA ILE A 34 -9.34 0.43 3.50
C ILE A 34 -9.64 0.16 4.97
N LEU A 35 -8.80 0.66 5.88
CA LEU A 35 -9.04 0.62 7.31
C LEU A 35 -8.90 2.04 7.86
N SER A 36 -9.91 2.50 8.62
CA SER A 36 -9.90 3.84 9.19
C SER A 36 -10.41 3.89 10.63
N LYS A 37 -10.03 4.92 11.38
CA LYS A 37 -10.56 5.11 12.75
C LYS A 37 -11.74 6.05 12.85
N ALA A 38 -11.90 6.97 11.89
CA ALA A 38 -12.86 8.07 11.98
C ALA A 38 -13.84 8.13 10.80
N GLY A 39 -13.92 7.09 9.98
CA GLY A 39 -14.96 6.94 8.96
C GLY A 39 -14.42 6.81 7.54
N ILE A 40 -15.28 6.28 6.66
CA ILE A 40 -15.00 6.13 5.24
C ILE A 40 -16.20 6.70 4.48
N SER A 41 -15.98 7.73 3.67
CA SER A 41 -17.04 8.32 2.85
C SER A 41 -16.76 8.11 1.37
N SER A 42 -17.81 7.91 0.59
CA SER A 42 -17.76 7.85 -0.87
C SER A 42 -18.78 8.81 -1.47
N VAL A 43 -18.35 9.65 -2.41
CA VAL A 43 -19.23 10.23 -3.43
C VAL A 43 -19.33 9.19 -4.56
N PRO A 44 -20.46 8.46 -4.70
CA PRO A 44 -20.52 7.27 -5.55
C PRO A 44 -20.40 7.55 -7.05
N ALA A 45 -20.03 6.57 -7.88
CA ALA A 45 -19.70 5.19 -7.52
C ALA A 45 -18.18 4.96 -7.45
N SER A 46 -17.69 4.57 -6.28
CA SER A 46 -16.34 4.00 -6.11
C SER A 46 -16.35 2.50 -6.44
N ALA A 47 -15.17 1.93 -6.70
CA ALA A 47 -14.99 0.50 -6.94
C ALA A 47 -13.82 -0.02 -6.10
N ILE A 48 -14.13 -0.79 -5.06
CA ILE A 48 -13.14 -1.29 -4.10
C ILE A 48 -13.07 -2.81 -4.20
N THR A 49 -11.86 -3.34 -4.35
CA THR A 49 -11.56 -4.77 -4.26
C THR A 49 -10.80 -5.03 -2.97
N GLY A 50 -11.44 -5.77 -2.04
CA GLY A 50 -10.96 -6.04 -0.69
C GLY A 50 -11.89 -5.51 0.39
N HIS A 51 -11.66 -5.92 1.64
CA HIS A 51 -12.50 -5.52 2.78
C HIS A 51 -12.29 -4.05 3.15
N ILE A 52 -13.33 -3.40 3.67
CA ILE A 52 -13.21 -2.08 4.30
C ILE A 52 -13.67 -2.14 5.75
N GLY A 53 -13.02 -1.36 6.62
CA GLY A 53 -13.21 -1.42 8.07
C GLY A 53 -13.17 -0.06 8.76
N VAL A 54 -14.03 0.15 9.76
CA VAL A 54 -13.94 1.30 10.67
C VAL A 54 -13.97 0.88 12.13
N SER A 55 -13.03 1.39 12.93
CA SER A 55 -13.01 1.19 14.39
C SER A 55 -12.09 2.22 15.07
N PRO A 56 -12.48 2.83 16.20
CA PRO A 56 -13.59 2.47 17.08
C PRO A 56 -14.94 3.10 16.69
N ILE A 57 -14.99 3.88 15.61
CA ILE A 57 -16.23 4.52 15.17
C ILE A 57 -17.24 3.48 14.63
N ALA A 58 -18.53 3.79 14.75
CA ALA A 58 -19.63 2.94 14.30
C ALA A 58 -19.84 2.98 12.77
N ALA A 59 -20.62 2.03 12.26
CA ALA A 59 -20.98 1.88 10.85
C ALA A 59 -21.64 3.12 10.23
N THR A 60 -22.27 3.96 11.05
CA THR A 60 -22.87 5.24 10.62
C THR A 60 -21.84 6.22 10.02
N ALA A 61 -20.56 6.04 10.31
CA ALA A 61 -19.47 6.80 9.70
C ALA A 61 -18.99 6.22 8.35
N ILE A 62 -19.57 5.11 7.90
CA ILE A 62 -19.39 4.59 6.54
C ILE A 62 -20.52 5.12 5.67
N THR A 63 -20.26 6.21 4.93
CA THR A 63 -21.29 6.99 4.23
C THR A 63 -21.15 6.90 2.71
N GLY A 64 -22.28 6.96 2.00
CA GLY A 64 -22.31 6.88 0.54
C GLY A 64 -22.16 5.47 -0.04
N PHE A 65 -22.12 4.42 0.78
CA PHE A 65 -21.97 3.04 0.32
C PHE A 65 -23.28 2.27 0.12
N SER A 66 -24.42 2.81 0.58
CA SER A 66 -25.72 2.12 0.55
C SER A 66 -25.61 0.70 1.12
N LEU A 67 -25.18 0.61 2.38
CA LEU A 67 -24.85 -0.65 3.04
C LEU A 67 -26.08 -1.53 3.26
N THR A 68 -25.92 -2.82 3.00
CA THR A 68 -26.88 -3.86 3.37
C THR A 68 -26.21 -4.80 4.37
N ALA A 69 -26.68 -4.81 5.62
CA ALA A 69 -26.17 -5.72 6.64
C ALA A 69 -26.42 -7.19 6.21
N ASP A 70 -25.43 -8.05 6.45
CA ASP A 70 -25.63 -9.49 6.30
C ASP A 70 -26.55 -10.04 7.40
N SER A 71 -27.14 -11.22 7.14
CA SER A 71 -28.02 -11.94 8.06
C SER A 71 -27.42 -12.19 9.45
N THR A 72 -26.09 -12.33 9.55
CA THR A 72 -25.37 -12.50 10.82
C THR A 72 -25.13 -11.19 11.57
N ASN A 73 -25.30 -10.05 10.89
CA ASN A 73 -24.96 -8.72 11.36
C ASN A 73 -23.48 -8.56 11.79
N THR A 74 -22.59 -9.45 11.32
CA THR A 74 -21.14 -9.37 11.58
C THR A 74 -20.43 -8.50 10.53
N PHE A 75 -21.03 -8.33 9.35
CA PHE A 75 -20.56 -7.43 8.30
C PHE A 75 -21.74 -6.89 7.49
N ALA A 76 -21.44 -5.95 6.59
CA ALA A 76 -22.36 -5.46 5.56
C ALA A 76 -21.74 -5.58 4.17
N THR A 77 -22.58 -5.43 3.15
CA THR A 77 -22.20 -5.46 1.74
C THR A 77 -22.56 -4.14 1.06
N SER A 78 -21.91 -3.86 -0.07
CA SER A 78 -22.18 -2.71 -0.94
C SER A 78 -21.87 -3.08 -2.38
N THR A 79 -22.61 -2.56 -3.34
CA THR A 79 -22.27 -2.72 -4.77
C THR A 79 -20.95 -2.07 -5.17
N GLN A 80 -20.41 -1.18 -4.34
CA GLN A 80 -19.12 -0.52 -4.55
C GLN A 80 -17.94 -1.32 -3.96
N VAL A 81 -18.20 -2.41 -3.22
CA VAL A 81 -17.18 -3.17 -2.48
C VAL A 81 -17.25 -4.65 -2.85
N THR A 82 -16.22 -5.13 -3.55
CA THR A 82 -15.94 -6.56 -3.74
C THR A 82 -15.18 -7.05 -2.51
N GLY A 83 -15.94 -7.32 -1.44
CA GLY A 83 -15.43 -7.63 -0.11
C GLY A 83 -16.51 -7.41 0.95
N GLU A 84 -16.09 -7.39 2.21
CA GLU A 84 -16.96 -7.13 3.36
C GLU A 84 -16.72 -5.71 3.88
N VAL A 85 -17.81 -5.07 4.31
CA VAL A 85 -17.78 -3.82 5.07
C VAL A 85 -17.92 -4.18 6.54
N ARG A 86 -16.97 -3.79 7.38
CA ARG A 86 -16.94 -4.11 8.82
C ARG A 86 -16.90 -2.83 9.66
N ALA A 87 -17.58 -2.83 10.82
CA ALA A 87 -17.63 -1.70 11.72
C ALA A 87 -17.64 -2.13 13.20
N ALA A 88 -17.24 -1.23 14.10
CA ALA A 88 -17.06 -1.53 15.52
C ALA A 88 -18.35 -1.89 16.28
N ASP A 89 -19.52 -1.51 15.76
CA ASP A 89 -20.85 -1.77 16.33
C ASP A 89 -21.56 -3.00 15.74
N TYR A 90 -20.88 -3.77 14.89
CA TYR A 90 -21.39 -5.05 14.37
C TYR A 90 -21.27 -6.19 15.39
N ALA A 91 -21.94 -7.30 15.10
CA ALA A 91 -21.94 -8.48 15.95
C ALA A 91 -20.54 -9.12 16.07
N VAL A 92 -20.30 -9.81 17.18
CA VAL A 92 -19.08 -10.58 17.45
C VAL A 92 -18.83 -11.60 16.32
N PRO A 93 -17.57 -11.77 15.86
CA PRO A 93 -16.30 -11.28 16.42
C PRO A 93 -15.80 -9.93 15.87
N THR A 94 -16.57 -9.25 15.04
CA THR A 94 -16.12 -8.07 14.28
C THR A 94 -15.49 -6.96 15.11
N PRO A 95 -16.02 -6.57 16.29
CA PRO A 95 -15.41 -5.51 17.09
C PRO A 95 -13.99 -5.84 17.60
N SER A 96 -13.74 -7.07 18.05
CA SER A 96 -12.41 -7.51 18.51
C SER A 96 -11.43 -7.67 17.35
N ASP A 97 -11.89 -8.17 16.22
CA ASP A 97 -11.08 -8.31 15.01
C ASP A 97 -10.62 -6.93 14.52
N LEU A 98 -11.54 -5.95 14.47
CA LEU A 98 -11.21 -4.58 14.06
C LEU A 98 -10.31 -3.86 15.06
N THR A 99 -10.49 -4.09 16.35
CA THR A 99 -9.59 -3.54 17.38
C THR A 99 -8.16 -4.04 17.16
N THR A 100 -8.00 -5.33 16.86
CA THR A 100 -6.70 -5.93 16.53
C THR A 100 -6.13 -5.34 15.24
N ALA A 101 -6.93 -5.22 14.18
CA ALA A 101 -6.49 -4.66 12.91
C ALA A 101 -6.06 -3.19 13.03
N VAL A 102 -6.77 -2.39 13.81
CA VAL A 102 -6.38 -0.98 14.07
C VAL A 102 -5.09 -0.92 14.89
N GLY A 103 -4.93 -1.79 15.88
CA GLY A 103 -3.67 -1.91 16.64
C GLY A 103 -2.48 -2.28 15.74
N ASP A 104 -2.66 -3.26 14.86
CA ASP A 104 -1.64 -3.67 13.90
C ASP A 104 -1.30 -2.55 12.89
N MET A 105 -2.29 -1.77 12.46
CA MET A 105 -2.06 -0.57 11.65
C MET A 105 -1.21 0.47 12.38
N GLU A 106 -1.47 0.72 13.67
CA GLU A 106 -0.69 1.67 14.47
C GLU A 106 0.75 1.18 14.72
N ILE A 107 0.93 -0.12 14.94
CA ILE A 107 2.24 -0.77 15.04
C ILE A 107 2.99 -0.64 13.72
N ALA A 108 2.35 -0.97 12.59
CA ALA A 108 2.94 -0.84 11.26
C ALA A 108 3.36 0.60 10.94
N TYR A 109 2.50 1.57 11.28
CA TYR A 109 2.83 3.00 11.15
C TYR A 109 4.08 3.35 11.96
N THR A 110 4.13 2.93 13.22
CA THR A 110 5.23 3.26 14.13
C THR A 110 6.54 2.57 13.72
N ASP A 111 6.45 1.32 13.26
CA ASP A 111 7.58 0.58 12.67
C ASP A 111 8.13 1.30 11.44
N ALA A 112 7.27 1.63 10.47
CA ALA A 112 7.68 2.35 9.26
C ALA A 112 8.28 3.73 9.57
N ALA A 113 7.68 4.49 10.48
CA ALA A 113 8.18 5.81 10.91
C ALA A 113 9.49 5.72 11.72
N GLY A 114 9.73 4.60 12.41
CA GLY A 114 10.89 4.39 13.28
C GLY A 114 12.13 3.84 12.58
N ARG A 115 12.03 3.43 11.30
CA ARG A 115 13.18 2.92 10.54
C ARG A 115 14.27 4.01 10.46
N GLN A 116 15.53 3.61 10.66
CA GLN A 116 16.64 4.54 10.69
C GLN A 116 17.14 4.84 9.27
N PRO A 117 17.14 6.12 8.83
CA PRO A 117 17.70 6.50 7.54
C PRO A 117 19.22 6.38 7.58
N VAL A 118 19.77 5.52 6.73
CA VAL A 118 21.22 5.30 6.59
C VAL A 118 21.78 5.76 5.24
N ASP A 119 20.90 6.16 4.32
CA ASP A 119 21.22 6.54 2.95
C ASP A 119 20.94 8.04 2.76
N ASP A 120 22.01 8.83 2.71
CA ASP A 120 21.92 10.29 2.61
C ASP A 120 21.42 10.75 1.23
N ASP A 121 21.58 9.96 0.17
CA ASP A 121 21.06 10.29 -1.17
C ASP A 121 19.52 10.19 -1.23
N LYS A 122 18.91 9.48 -0.26
CA LYS A 122 17.46 9.32 -0.12
C LYS A 122 16.86 10.23 0.96
N ARG A 123 17.68 11.05 1.62
CA ARG A 123 17.23 12.04 2.59
C ARG A 123 16.79 13.31 1.86
N ASP A 124 15.57 13.77 2.13
CA ASP A 124 14.97 14.96 1.54
C ASP A 124 15.15 15.05 0.01
N LEU A 125 15.08 13.90 -0.66
CA LEU A 125 15.34 13.79 -2.10
C LEU A 125 14.48 14.79 -2.90
N GLY A 126 15.12 15.66 -3.68
CA GLY A 126 14.41 16.68 -4.45
C GLY A 126 13.65 17.69 -3.60
N SER A 127 14.01 17.84 -2.32
CA SER A 127 13.31 18.69 -1.36
C SER A 127 11.81 18.36 -1.26
N GLY A 128 11.47 17.07 -1.37
CA GLY A 128 10.10 16.57 -1.34
C GLY A 128 9.40 16.55 -2.69
N ASP A 129 9.97 17.14 -3.75
CA ASP A 129 9.43 17.02 -5.11
C ASP A 129 9.97 15.74 -5.77
N LEU A 130 9.08 14.78 -6.07
CA LEU A 130 9.42 13.50 -6.72
C LEU A 130 9.20 13.49 -8.25
N GLY A 131 8.87 14.63 -8.85
CA GLY A 131 8.56 14.77 -10.27
C GLY A 131 9.64 14.22 -11.19
N GLY A 132 9.26 13.29 -12.07
CA GLY A 132 10.13 12.67 -13.07
C GLY A 132 11.25 11.80 -12.51
N LYS A 133 11.25 11.51 -11.20
CA LYS A 133 12.32 10.71 -10.57
C LYS A 133 12.07 9.22 -10.75
N THR A 134 13.18 8.48 -10.87
CA THR A 134 13.20 7.02 -10.74
C THR A 134 13.69 6.64 -9.35
N LEU A 135 12.82 6.04 -8.55
CA LEU A 135 13.02 5.71 -7.15
C LEU A 135 13.44 4.24 -7.02
N LYS A 136 14.73 4.02 -6.78
CA LYS A 136 15.30 2.69 -6.53
C LYS A 136 14.98 2.17 -5.11
N PRO A 137 15.06 0.86 -4.85
CA PRO A 137 14.71 0.28 -3.55
C PRO A 137 15.46 0.98 -2.40
N GLY A 138 14.79 1.15 -1.27
CA GLY A 138 15.37 1.84 -0.12
C GLY A 138 14.38 2.53 0.79
N LEU A 139 14.94 3.09 1.87
CA LEU A 139 14.26 3.95 2.81
C LEU A 139 14.51 5.41 2.41
N TYR A 140 13.45 6.13 2.10
CA TYR A 140 13.45 7.57 1.83
C TYR A 140 12.88 8.29 3.05
N ASN A 141 13.53 9.37 3.46
CA ASN A 141 13.14 10.14 4.64
C ASN A 141 12.98 11.60 4.28
N PHE A 142 11.79 12.16 4.55
CA PHE A 142 11.44 13.55 4.29
C PHE A 142 11.02 14.24 5.59
N ASN A 143 11.77 15.27 5.99
CA ASN A 143 11.43 16.15 7.11
C ASN A 143 10.38 17.23 6.74
N SER A 144 9.74 17.06 5.59
CA SER A 144 8.78 17.98 4.97
C SER A 144 7.66 17.20 4.27
N SER A 145 6.72 17.94 3.68
CA SER A 145 5.71 17.35 2.78
C SER A 145 6.36 16.90 1.47
N VAL A 146 5.79 15.84 0.90
CA VAL A 146 6.19 15.30 -0.41
C VAL A 146 5.10 15.60 -1.44
N THR A 147 5.54 15.99 -2.63
CA THR A 147 4.68 16.19 -3.78
C THR A 147 5.10 15.28 -4.93
N ILE A 148 4.12 14.69 -5.61
CA ILE A 148 4.30 14.03 -6.90
C ILE A 148 3.58 14.92 -7.93
N PRO A 149 4.29 15.87 -8.57
CA PRO A 149 3.72 16.79 -9.53
C PRO A 149 3.39 16.08 -10.85
N THR A 150 2.89 16.81 -11.84
CA THR A 150 2.37 16.27 -13.12
C THR A 150 3.34 15.38 -13.90
N ALA A 151 4.65 15.47 -13.63
CA ALA A 151 5.65 14.60 -14.22
C ALA A 151 5.60 13.15 -13.70
N GLY A 152 4.83 12.87 -12.63
CA GLY A 152 4.76 11.56 -11.99
C GLY A 152 6.08 11.15 -11.36
N CYS A 153 6.20 9.87 -11.03
CA CYS A 153 7.48 9.25 -10.68
C CYS A 153 7.44 7.77 -11.02
N THR A 154 8.61 7.15 -11.16
CA THR A 154 8.75 5.71 -11.39
C THR A 154 9.36 5.05 -10.16
N ILE A 155 8.74 4.01 -9.64
CA ILE A 155 9.32 3.13 -8.62
C ILE A 155 9.86 1.89 -9.34
N SER A 156 11.19 1.73 -9.33
CA SER A 156 11.89 0.79 -10.21
C SER A 156 12.74 -0.17 -9.39
N GLY A 157 12.40 -1.45 -9.43
CA GLY A 157 13.20 -2.51 -8.82
C GLY A 157 14.50 -2.80 -9.57
N ASN A 158 15.17 -3.87 -9.17
CA ASN A 158 16.41 -4.37 -9.75
C ASN A 158 16.18 -5.45 -10.83
N ASP A 159 14.92 -5.68 -11.23
CA ASP A 159 14.54 -6.72 -12.20
C ASP A 159 14.99 -8.13 -11.75
N ILE A 160 14.45 -8.57 -10.60
CA ILE A 160 14.78 -9.87 -10.02
C ILE A 160 14.17 -10.99 -10.89
N PRO A 161 14.98 -11.96 -11.41
CA PRO A 161 14.47 -13.03 -12.26
C PRO A 161 13.37 -13.87 -11.59
N ILE A 162 12.37 -14.26 -12.38
CA ILE A 162 11.32 -15.19 -11.93
C ILE A 162 11.93 -16.52 -11.43
N GLY A 163 11.45 -17.01 -10.28
CA GLY A 163 12.00 -18.21 -9.63
C GLY A 163 13.23 -17.97 -8.75
N SER A 164 13.68 -16.72 -8.61
CA SER A 164 14.71 -16.36 -7.63
C SER A 164 14.21 -16.57 -6.19
N LEU A 165 15.09 -17.09 -5.32
CA LEU A 165 14.86 -17.22 -3.88
C LEU A 165 15.15 -15.92 -3.12
N LEU A 166 15.47 -14.84 -3.83
CA LEU A 166 15.71 -13.55 -3.19
C LEU A 166 14.39 -12.96 -2.66
N PRO A 167 14.44 -12.23 -1.54
CA PRO A 167 13.31 -11.39 -1.15
C PRO A 167 12.93 -10.43 -2.29
N PRO A 168 11.69 -9.93 -2.33
CA PRO A 168 11.37 -8.84 -3.23
C PRO A 168 12.06 -7.54 -2.79
N ASP A 169 12.40 -6.68 -3.75
CA ASP A 169 12.82 -5.30 -3.48
C ASP A 169 11.72 -4.51 -2.75
N ARG A 170 12.12 -3.57 -1.88
CA ARG A 170 11.21 -2.83 -0.99
C ARG A 170 11.51 -1.34 -0.92
N TRP A 171 10.44 -0.58 -0.66
CA TRP A 171 10.47 0.87 -0.50
C TRP A 171 9.70 1.28 0.74
N ILE A 172 10.30 2.15 1.54
CA ILE A 172 9.61 2.86 2.62
C ILE A 172 9.85 4.35 2.41
N PHE A 173 8.78 5.11 2.28
CA PHE A 173 8.80 6.57 2.24
C PHE A 173 8.28 7.10 3.58
N GLN A 174 9.17 7.67 4.39
CA GLN A 174 8.83 8.35 5.64
C GLN A 174 8.61 9.82 5.36
N ILE A 175 7.40 10.31 5.60
CA ILE A 175 6.99 11.68 5.30
C ILE A 175 6.46 12.31 6.58
N THR A 176 7.17 13.31 7.10
CA THR A 176 6.75 14.04 8.31
C THR A 176 5.68 15.11 8.04
N GLY A 177 5.52 15.51 6.78
CA GLY A 177 4.42 16.35 6.31
C GLY A 177 3.32 15.54 5.60
N ASP A 178 2.72 16.18 4.60
CA ASP A 178 1.66 15.61 3.75
C ASP A 178 2.24 14.91 2.52
N LEU A 179 1.48 13.99 1.94
CA LEU A 179 1.74 13.43 0.60
C LEU A 179 0.69 13.96 -0.37
N ILE A 180 1.10 14.70 -1.41
CA ILE A 180 0.17 15.31 -2.36
C ILE A 180 0.52 14.90 -3.78
N MET A 181 -0.41 14.22 -4.46
CA MET A 181 -0.32 13.89 -5.88
C MET A 181 -1.11 14.88 -6.73
N ALA A 182 -0.49 15.41 -7.78
CA ALA A 182 -1.19 16.23 -8.77
C ALA A 182 -2.26 15.42 -9.53
N ALA A 183 -3.22 16.11 -10.13
CA ALA A 183 -4.26 15.48 -10.93
C ALA A 183 -3.67 14.81 -12.18
N ASN A 184 -4.32 13.75 -12.69
CA ASN A 184 -3.93 13.02 -13.91
C ASN A 184 -2.45 12.58 -13.92
N THR A 185 -1.91 12.26 -12.74
CA THR A 185 -0.51 11.91 -12.52
C THR A 185 -0.41 10.44 -12.13
N PHE A 186 0.70 9.79 -12.49
CA PHE A 186 0.88 8.34 -12.28
C PHE A 186 2.17 8.07 -11.52
N VAL A 187 2.08 7.16 -10.54
CA VAL A 187 3.23 6.42 -10.03
C VAL A 187 3.35 5.13 -10.85
N THR A 188 4.46 4.98 -11.58
CA THR A 188 4.67 3.84 -12.47
C THR A 188 5.58 2.81 -11.80
N LEU A 189 5.23 1.52 -11.89
CA LEU A 189 6.10 0.43 -11.40
C LEU A 189 6.91 -0.18 -12.54
N GLU A 190 8.21 -0.38 -12.30
CA GLU A 190 9.14 -1.01 -13.23
C GLU A 190 10.07 -2.00 -12.52
N GLY A 191 10.78 -2.84 -13.30
CA GLY A 191 11.84 -3.71 -12.77
C GLY A 191 11.35 -4.70 -11.71
N GLY A 192 10.12 -5.19 -11.86
CA GLY A 192 9.51 -6.15 -10.92
C GLY A 192 9.00 -5.55 -9.61
N ALA A 193 8.99 -4.22 -9.46
CA ALA A 193 8.38 -3.55 -8.30
C ALA A 193 6.90 -3.94 -8.17
N LYS A 194 6.44 -4.12 -6.92
CA LYS A 194 5.06 -4.49 -6.59
C LYS A 194 4.52 -3.54 -5.54
N ALA A 195 3.26 -3.12 -5.70
CA ALA A 195 2.56 -2.25 -4.75
C ALA A 195 2.61 -2.77 -3.30
N SER A 196 2.53 -4.10 -3.10
CA SER A 196 2.61 -4.71 -1.75
C SER A 196 3.95 -4.53 -1.04
N ASN A 197 5.01 -4.12 -1.74
CA ASN A 197 6.34 -3.86 -1.17
C ASN A 197 6.68 -2.37 -1.07
N ILE A 198 5.72 -1.49 -1.34
CA ILE A 198 5.87 -0.04 -1.31
C ILE A 198 5.04 0.49 -0.16
N VAL A 199 5.69 1.14 0.81
CA VAL A 199 5.03 1.72 1.98
C VAL A 199 5.23 3.23 2.00
N TRP A 200 4.14 3.96 2.13
CA TRP A 200 4.12 5.40 2.35
C TRP A 200 3.65 5.66 3.78
N GLN A 201 4.58 5.96 4.68
CA GLN A 201 4.26 6.43 6.02
C GLN A 201 4.14 7.95 5.97
N VAL A 202 2.95 8.47 6.30
CA VAL A 202 2.65 9.91 6.19
C VAL A 202 2.13 10.44 7.53
N ALA A 203 2.83 11.39 8.13
CA ALA A 203 2.45 11.98 9.41
C ALA A 203 1.37 13.06 9.29
N GLY A 204 1.29 13.71 8.14
CA GLY A 204 0.18 14.57 7.74
C GLY A 204 -0.96 13.79 7.10
N PHE A 205 -1.59 14.36 6.07
CA PHE A 205 -2.61 13.71 5.24
C PHE A 205 -2.03 13.23 3.91
N ALA A 206 -2.73 12.31 3.25
CA ALA A 206 -2.46 11.94 1.86
C ALA A 206 -3.59 12.45 0.97
N GLU A 207 -3.25 13.16 -0.12
CA GLU A 207 -4.20 13.64 -1.13
C GLU A 207 -3.79 13.11 -2.51
N VAL A 208 -4.67 12.33 -3.14
CA VAL A 208 -4.54 11.85 -4.51
C VAL A 208 -5.61 12.56 -5.34
N ARG A 209 -5.18 13.54 -6.14
CA ARG A 209 -6.09 14.39 -6.90
C ARG A 209 -6.73 13.67 -8.09
N ALA A 210 -7.68 14.36 -8.72
CA ALA A 210 -8.57 13.78 -9.72
C ALA A 210 -7.81 13.05 -10.85
N GLY A 211 -8.27 11.85 -11.20
CA GLY A 211 -7.71 11.03 -12.27
C GLY A 211 -6.29 10.51 -12.04
N ALA A 212 -5.70 10.71 -10.86
CA ALA A 212 -4.34 10.29 -10.57
C ALA A 212 -4.27 8.84 -10.06
N HIS A 213 -3.16 8.15 -10.29
CA HIS A 213 -2.95 6.74 -9.94
C HIS A 213 -1.75 6.54 -9.02
N LEU A 214 -2.00 6.00 -7.83
CA LEU A 214 -1.00 5.70 -6.82
C LEU A 214 -0.76 4.18 -6.72
N GLU A 215 0.46 3.82 -6.33
CA GLU A 215 0.89 2.45 -6.07
C GLU A 215 1.46 2.36 -4.64
N GLY A 216 0.96 1.43 -3.83
CA GLY A 216 1.53 1.13 -2.51
C GLY A 216 0.57 1.12 -1.33
N ILE A 217 1.11 0.87 -0.16
CA ILE A 217 0.40 0.85 1.12
C ILE A 217 0.54 2.21 1.79
N LEU A 218 -0.56 2.92 1.98
CA LEU A 218 -0.61 4.17 2.73
C LEU A 218 -0.81 3.86 4.23
N LEU A 219 0.16 4.23 5.07
CA LEU A 219 0.06 4.29 6.53
C LEU A 219 -0.02 5.77 6.94
N VAL A 220 -1.23 6.30 7.08
CA VAL A 220 -1.47 7.74 7.26
C VAL A 220 -1.88 8.05 8.70
N LYS A 221 -1.20 8.99 9.35
CA LYS A 221 -1.52 9.40 10.72
C LYS A 221 -2.82 10.19 10.80
N THR A 222 -3.14 10.94 9.74
CA THR A 222 -4.39 11.70 9.65
C THR A 222 -5.32 11.12 8.59
N GLY A 223 -5.76 11.91 7.62
CA GLY A 223 -6.77 11.56 6.64
C GLY A 223 -6.18 11.18 5.28
N ALA A 224 -6.94 10.40 4.51
CA ALA A 224 -6.62 10.10 3.12
C ALA A 224 -7.75 10.54 2.20
N HIS A 225 -7.43 11.37 1.21
CA HIS A 225 -8.37 12.05 0.33
C HIS A 225 -8.12 11.64 -1.12
N PHE A 226 -9.04 10.91 -1.71
CA PHE A 226 -9.01 10.52 -3.11
C PHE A 226 -10.11 11.28 -3.85
N LEU A 227 -9.69 12.19 -4.73
CA LEU A 227 -10.61 13.01 -5.51
C LEU A 227 -11.12 12.24 -6.75
N THR A 228 -12.01 12.89 -7.50
CA THR A 228 -12.80 12.27 -8.58
C THR A 228 -11.95 11.40 -9.52
N GLY A 229 -12.26 10.11 -9.59
CA GLY A 229 -11.62 9.17 -10.51
C GLY A 229 -10.16 8.84 -10.19
N ALA A 230 -9.67 9.23 -9.01
CA ALA A 230 -8.37 8.75 -8.54
C ALA A 230 -8.38 7.22 -8.36
N SER A 231 -7.20 6.60 -8.39
CA SER A 231 -7.06 5.16 -8.22
C SER A 231 -5.84 4.76 -7.41
N LEU A 232 -5.92 3.60 -6.77
CA LEU A 232 -4.87 2.99 -5.96
C LEU A 232 -4.81 1.49 -6.20
N ASN A 233 -3.62 0.98 -6.54
CA ASN A 233 -3.26 -0.42 -6.29
C ASN A 233 -2.50 -0.47 -4.97
N GLY A 234 -3.12 -1.00 -3.92
CA GLY A 234 -2.62 -0.74 -2.59
C GLY A 234 -3.63 -0.84 -1.47
N ARG A 235 -3.29 -0.21 -0.35
CA ARG A 235 -4.12 -0.16 0.86
C ARG A 235 -4.15 1.26 1.40
N ILE A 236 -5.29 1.64 1.97
CA ILE A 236 -5.47 2.91 2.68
C ILE A 236 -5.66 2.58 4.17
N LEU A 237 -4.62 2.76 4.97
CA LEU A 237 -4.64 2.52 6.41
C LEU A 237 -4.48 3.87 7.12
N ALA A 238 -5.60 4.49 7.50
CA ALA A 238 -5.65 5.86 8.00
C ALA A 238 -6.09 5.93 9.47
N GLN A 239 -5.34 6.64 10.31
CA GLN A 239 -5.70 6.82 11.73
C GLN A 239 -6.79 7.87 11.95
N THR A 240 -7.29 8.54 10.90
CA THR A 240 -8.55 9.32 10.95
C THR A 240 -9.52 8.88 9.85
N ALA A 241 -9.99 9.78 8.99
CA ALA A 241 -11.04 9.52 8.01
C ALA A 241 -10.47 9.32 6.59
N VAL A 242 -11.16 8.52 5.79
CA VAL A 242 -10.92 8.34 4.36
C VAL A 242 -12.08 8.93 3.56
N THR A 243 -11.78 9.73 2.55
CA THR A 243 -12.79 10.33 1.66
C THR A 243 -12.51 9.96 0.22
N LEU A 244 -13.49 9.35 -0.45
CA LEU A 244 -13.41 8.86 -1.82
C LEU A 244 -14.40 9.61 -2.72
N GLN A 245 -14.01 9.87 -3.96
CA GLN A 245 -14.86 10.42 -5.00
C GLN A 245 -14.71 9.58 -6.26
N SER A 246 -15.69 8.71 -6.53
CA SER A 246 -15.65 7.77 -7.65
C SER A 246 -14.29 7.09 -7.82
N THR A 247 -13.72 6.60 -6.72
CA THR A 247 -12.33 6.14 -6.63
C THR A 247 -12.25 4.64 -6.86
N THR A 248 -11.20 4.18 -7.54
CA THR A 248 -10.87 2.74 -7.63
C THR A 248 -9.78 2.37 -6.62
N VAL A 249 -10.04 1.38 -5.76
CA VAL A 249 -9.03 0.87 -4.81
C VAL A 249 -8.94 -0.64 -4.96
N THR A 250 -7.76 -1.14 -5.33
CA THR A 250 -7.51 -2.57 -5.50
C THR A 250 -6.47 -3.05 -4.51
N GLN A 251 -6.89 -3.87 -3.55
CA GLN A 251 -5.98 -4.54 -2.63
C GLN A 251 -4.93 -5.36 -3.40
N PRO A 252 -3.63 -5.29 -3.06
CA PRO A 252 -2.61 -6.09 -3.71
C PRO A 252 -2.91 -7.58 -3.54
N SER A 253 -2.74 -8.36 -4.61
CA SER A 253 -2.67 -9.81 -4.48
C SER A 253 -1.33 -10.16 -3.85
N ASP A 254 -1.32 -10.30 -2.53
CA ASP A 254 -0.26 -11.05 -1.87
C ASP A 254 -0.26 -12.42 -2.55
N GLY A 255 0.84 -12.84 -3.17
CA GLY A 255 0.94 -14.03 -4.02
C GLY A 255 0.66 -15.38 -3.33
N ARG A 256 -0.23 -15.44 -2.34
CA ARG A 256 -0.76 -16.65 -1.68
C ARG A 256 -1.71 -17.47 -2.58
N LEU A 257 -1.98 -17.02 -3.80
CA LEU A 257 -2.64 -17.85 -4.81
C LEU A 257 -1.66 -18.90 -5.35
N LEU A 258 -1.31 -19.92 -4.56
CA LEU A 258 -0.84 -21.26 -4.98
C LEU A 258 -0.56 -22.25 -3.81
N ALA A 259 -0.74 -21.86 -2.54
CA ALA A 259 -0.49 -22.77 -1.40
C ALA A 259 -1.75 -23.45 -0.82
N GLN A 260 -2.94 -23.20 -1.38
CA GLN A 260 -4.21 -23.76 -0.86
C GLN A 260 -4.90 -24.75 -1.82
N THR A 261 -4.17 -25.29 -2.80
CA THR A 261 -4.64 -26.40 -3.66
C THR A 261 -3.82 -27.68 -3.49
N ALA A 262 -2.97 -27.79 -2.45
CA ALA A 262 -2.27 -29.03 -2.13
C ALA A 262 -3.03 -29.96 -1.15
N ASP A 263 -4.14 -29.52 -0.56
CA ASP A 263 -4.97 -30.34 0.34
C ASP A 263 -6.24 -30.92 -0.31
N ILE A 264 -6.31 -30.90 -1.65
CA ILE A 264 -7.30 -31.66 -2.40
C ILE A 264 -6.55 -32.39 -3.51
N LEU A 265 -5.91 -33.52 -3.16
CA LEU A 265 -5.82 -34.78 -3.91
C LEU A 265 -4.64 -35.62 -3.37
N ALA A 266 -4.97 -36.85 -2.94
CA ALA A 266 -4.15 -37.97 -2.43
C ALA A 266 -3.91 -38.01 -0.91
#